data_AF-A0A959T725-F1
#
_entry.id   AF-A0A959T725-F1
#
_cell.length_a   1.000
_cell.length_b   1.000
_cell.length_c   1.000
_cell.angle_alpha   90.00
_cell.angle_beta   90.00
_cell.angle_gamma   90.00
#
_symmetry.space_group_name_H-M   'P 1'
#
loop_
_entity.id
_entity.type
_entity.pdbx_description
1 polymer ?
#
loop_
_entity_poly.entity_id
_entity_poly.type
_entity_poly.pdbx_seq_one_letter_code
_entity_poly.pdbx_strand_id
1 'polypeptide(L)' 'PRSLGAASSVLIADMNGRTVLQRDLVAAEVGRATIDISSLFPGNYTITITGTNGQRSSAMLCVQ' A
#
# COMPACT_ATOMS: atom_id res chain seq x y z
N PRO A 1 15.00 -21.49 -5.55
CA PRO A 1 13.62 -21.93 -5.28
C PRO A 1 12.85 -20.84 -4.53
N ARG A 2 11.84 -20.25 -5.18
CA ARG A 2 11.04 -19.12 -4.68
C ARG A 2 10.48 -19.43 -3.29
N SER A 3 10.83 -18.63 -2.28
CA SER A 3 10.02 -18.56 -1.07
C SER A 3 8.71 -17.83 -1.42
N LEU A 4 7.67 -18.62 -1.64
CA LEU A 4 6.28 -18.23 -1.47
C LEU A 4 6.14 -17.63 -0.05
N GLY A 5 5.58 -16.43 0.13
CA GLY A 5 5.13 -15.97 1.46
C GLY A 5 5.79 -14.74 2.07
N ALA A 6 6.37 -13.84 1.29
CA ALA A 6 6.65 -12.49 1.79
C ALA A 6 5.36 -11.64 1.66
N ALA A 7 4.43 -11.77 2.62
CA ALA A 7 3.22 -10.93 2.69
C ALA A 7 3.59 -9.51 3.14
N SER A 8 3.66 -8.58 2.19
CA SER A 8 3.73 -7.14 2.48
C SER A 8 2.32 -6.58 2.52
N SER A 9 2.09 -5.44 3.15
CA SER A 9 0.78 -4.78 3.07
C SER A 9 0.91 -3.33 2.64
N VAL A 10 -0.08 -2.86 1.91
CA VAL A 10 -0.23 -1.44 1.57
C VAL A 10 -1.53 -0.95 2.17
N LEU A 11 -1.42 0.17 2.87
CA LEU A 11 -2.52 0.88 3.48
C LEU A 11 -2.53 2.30 2.92
N ILE A 12 -3.69 2.74 2.45
CA ILE A 12 -3.94 4.12 2.04
C ILE A 12 -4.93 4.68 3.05
N ALA A 13 -4.54 5.78 3.71
CA ALA A 13 -5.40 6.51 4.62
C ALA A 13 -5.66 7.92 4.10
N ASP A 14 -6.87 8.44 4.36
CA ASP A 14 -7.20 9.84 4.12
C ASP A 14 -6.49 10.77 5.12
N MET A 15 -6.64 12.09 4.95
CA MET A 15 -6.04 13.09 5.86
C MET A 15 -6.56 13.01 7.31
N ASN A 16 -7.69 12.35 7.55
CA ASN A 16 -8.23 12.13 8.89
C ASN A 16 -7.62 10.89 9.55
N GLY A 17 -6.69 10.20 8.86
CA GLY A 17 -6.07 8.96 9.33
C GLY A 17 -6.96 7.73 9.14
N ARG A 18 -8.09 7.85 8.44
CA ARG A 18 -8.97 6.71 8.17
C ARG A 18 -8.41 5.91 7.00
N THR A 19 -8.18 4.62 7.24
CA THR A 19 -7.86 3.68 6.15
C THR A 19 -9.02 3.62 5.15
N VAL A 20 -8.72 4.00 3.91
CA VAL A 20 -9.67 3.95 2.79
C VAL A 20 -9.42 2.73 1.90
N LEU A 21 -8.19 2.25 1.85
CA LEU A 21 -7.82 1.06 1.09
C LEU A 21 -6.72 0.31 1.84
N GLN A 22 -6.91 -1.00 1.98
CA GLN A 22 -5.86 -1.89 2.48
C GLN A 22 -5.77 -3.11 1.57
N ARG A 23 -4.53 -3.48 1.23
CA ARG A 23 -4.22 -4.63 0.38
C ARG A 23 -3.03 -5.39 0.96
N ASP A 24 -3.24 -6.67 1.18
CA ASP A 24 -2.15 -7.61 1.42
C ASP A 24 -1.57 -8.02 0.07
N LEU A 25 -0.29 -7.75 -0.10
CA LEU A 25 0.48 -8.07 -1.28
C LEU A 25 1.18 -9.41 -1.07
N VAL A 26 0.75 -10.40 -1.84
CA VAL A 26 1.52 -11.61 -2.05
C VAL A 26 2.34 -11.36 -3.29
N ALA A 27 3.67 -11.21 -3.13
CA ALA A 27 4.57 -10.88 -4.22
C ALA A 27 4.53 -11.95 -5.33
N ALA A 28 3.68 -11.75 -6.35
CA ALA A 28 3.76 -12.47 -7.61
C ALA A 28 5.02 -12.06 -8.38
N GLU A 29 5.48 -10.81 -8.19
CA GLU A 29 6.75 -10.26 -8.64
C GLU A 29 7.48 -9.59 -7.47
N VAL A 30 8.76 -9.93 -7.29
CA VAL A 30 9.57 -9.39 -6.18
C VAL A 30 9.80 -7.90 -6.40
N GLY A 31 9.36 -7.07 -5.45
CA GLY A 31 9.68 -5.64 -5.41
C GLY A 31 8.77 -4.72 -6.23
N ARG A 32 7.66 -5.23 -6.79
CA ARG A 32 6.65 -4.40 -7.48
C ARG A 32 5.24 -4.79 -7.07
N ALA A 33 4.39 -3.78 -6.90
CA ALA A 33 2.97 -3.94 -6.68
C ALA A 33 2.22 -2.82 -7.38
N THR A 34 1.07 -3.16 -7.96
CA THR A 34 0.15 -2.22 -8.59
C THR A 34 -1.16 -2.26 -7.83
N ILE A 35 -1.66 -1.08 -7.46
CA ILE A 35 -2.91 -0.92 -6.73
C ILE A 35 -3.78 0.03 -7.53
N ASP A 36 -5.01 -0.41 -7.81
CA ASP A 36 -6.01 0.46 -8.40
C ASP A 36 -6.55 1.43 -7.34
N ILE A 37 -6.54 2.72 -7.68
CA ILE A 37 -7.02 3.82 -6.82
C ILE A 37 -8.17 4.59 -7.48
N SER A 38 -8.80 4.03 -8.52
CA SER A 38 -9.82 4.72 -9.31
C SER A 38 -11.08 5.09 -8.51
N SER A 39 -11.31 4.44 -7.37
CA SER A 39 -12.41 4.71 -6.45
C SER A 39 -12.12 5.79 -5.41
N LEU A 40 -10.90 6.34 -5.37
CA LEU A 40 -10.56 7.43 -4.45
C LEU A 40 -11.03 8.77 -5.01
N PHE A 41 -11.65 9.57 -4.14
CA PHE A 41 -11.99 10.95 -4.49
C PHE A 41 -10.73 11.82 -4.54
N PRO A 42 -10.76 12.96 -5.25
CA PRO A 42 -9.66 13.93 -5.21
C PRO A 42 -9.34 14.35 -3.78
N GLY A 43 -8.06 14.38 -3.43
CA GLY A 43 -7.59 14.68 -2.08
C GLY A 43 -6.18 14.17 -1.79
N ASN A 44 -5.69 14.48 -0.60
CA ASN A 44 -4.40 14.00 -0.12
C ASN A 44 -4.57 12.71 0.70
N TYR A 45 -3.70 11.76 0.45
CA TYR A 45 -3.68 10.47 1.12
C TYR A 45 -2.27 10.16 1.61
N THR A 46 -2.19 9.38 2.68
CA THR A 46 -0.93 8.78 3.14
C THR A 46 -0.92 7.31 2.74
N ILE A 47 0.07 6.93 1.95
CA ILE A 47 0.35 5.52 1.64
C ILE A 47 1.36 5.02 2.66
N THR A 48 1.08 3.88 3.27
CA THR A 48 2.00 3.16 4.15
C THR A 48 2.23 1.76 3.59
N ILE A 49 3.49 1.43 3.34
CA ILE A 49 3.92 0.11 2.90
C ILE A 49 4.59 -0.57 4.10
N THR A 50 4.11 -1.75 4.47
CA THR A 50 4.72 -2.60 5.49
C THR A 50 5.40 -3.77 4.80
N GLY A 51 6.73 -3.82 4.87
CA GLY A 51 7.53 -4.94 4.40
C GLY A 51 7.42 -6.13 5.36
N THR A 52 7.86 -7.29 4.90
CA THR A 52 7.73 -8.57 5.63
C THR A 52 8.62 -8.69 6.85
N ASN A 53 9.63 -7.83 6.94
CA ASN A 53 10.45 -7.63 8.13
C ASN A 53 9.82 -6.65 9.14
N GLY A 54 8.57 -6.21 8.91
CA GLY A 54 7.87 -5.24 9.73
C GLY A 54 8.32 -3.78 9.52
N GLN A 55 9.25 -3.52 8.60
CA GLN A 55 9.64 -2.16 8.26
C GLN A 55 8.49 -1.44 7.58
N ARG A 56 8.29 -0.17 7.94
CA ARG A 56 7.25 0.68 7.39
C ARG A 56 7.86 1.86 6.67
N SER A 57 7.36 2.13 5.47
CA SER A 57 7.67 3.34 4.71
C SER A 57 6.37 4.05 4.37
N SER A 58 6.38 5.38 4.46
CA SER A 58 5.21 6.19 4.11
C SER A 58 5.54 7.22 3.03
N ALA A 59 4.53 7.57 2.24
CA ALA A 59 4.59 8.60 1.23
C ALA A 59 3.24 9.31 1.11
N MET A 60 3.26 10.58 0.69
CA MET A 60 2.04 11.31 0.37
C MET A 60 1.65 11.08 -1.09
N LEU A 61 0.36 10.87 -1.33
CA LEU A 61 -0.27 10.78 -2.64
C LEU A 61 -1.31 11.89 -2.75
N CYS A 62 -1.22 12.70 -3.79
CA CYS A 62 -2.26 13.64 -4.17
C CYS A 62 -3.06 13.03 -5.32
N VAL A 63 -4.36 12.80 -5.11
CA VAL A 63 -5.31 12.40 -6.14
C VAL A 63 -6.00 13.67 -6.64
N GLN A 64 -5.99 13.89 -7.95
CA GLN A 64 -6.54 15.10 -8.59
C GLN A 64 -7.76 14.76 -9.43
#